data_AF-A0A528HG39-F1
#
_entry.id   AF-A0A528HG39-F1
#
_cell.length_a   1.000
_cell.length_b   1.000
_cell.length_c   1.000
_cell.angle_alpha   90.00
_cell.angle_beta   90.00
_cell.angle_gamma   90.00
#
_symmetry.space_group_name_H-M   'P 1'
#
loop_
_entity.id
_entity.type
_entity.pdbx_description
1 polymer ?
#
loop_
_entity_poly.entity_id
_entity_poly.type
_entity_poly.pdbx_seq_one_letter_code
_entity_poly.pdbx_strand_id
1 'polypeptide(L)'
;MPEEAELWTGRLRTANISWPEAKESLTRTNGKVRHIGQLTKSPYAPAFTQGATVLPRVAFVVEKQAASALGLPQGRIAVRSSRSVQEKKPWKSLPDITGVVESEFVRPYFTGDNVYPFRTGDPMLAVIPCGVRGKLEQGKIDLHPGLQQWWSRAEEIWNVNRSNGRM
;
A
#
# COMPACT_ATOMS: atom_id res chain seq x y z
N MET A 1 34.92 -4.71 1.90
CA MET A 1 34.54 -5.83 1.02
C MET A 1 35.29 -5.67 -0.29
N PRO A 2 35.69 -6.77 -0.96
CA PRO A 2 36.41 -6.67 -2.22
C PRO A 2 35.52 -6.04 -3.31
N GLU A 3 36.09 -5.11 -4.08
CA GLU A 3 35.37 -4.44 -5.19
C GLU A 3 35.24 -5.35 -6.41
N GLU A 4 36.14 -6.33 -6.57
CA GLU A 4 36.12 -7.30 -7.65
C GLU A 4 35.68 -8.66 -7.10
N ALA A 5 34.70 -9.26 -7.76
CA ALA A 5 34.22 -10.60 -7.44
C ALA A 5 33.77 -11.33 -8.70
N GLU A 6 33.71 -12.66 -8.61
CA GLU A 6 33.05 -13.48 -9.60
C GLU A 6 31.52 -13.35 -9.42
N LEU A 7 30.84 -12.76 -10.40
CA LEU A 7 29.38 -12.64 -10.42
C LEU A 7 28.77 -13.89 -11.06
N TRP A 8 27.80 -14.49 -10.37
CA TRP A 8 27.10 -15.69 -10.81
C TRP A 8 25.67 -15.32 -11.16
N THR A 9 25.23 -15.65 -12.38
CA THR A 9 23.88 -15.35 -12.87
C THR A 9 23.29 -16.57 -13.58
N GLY A 10 21.98 -16.76 -13.47
CA GLY A 10 21.29 -17.88 -14.11
C GLY A 10 20.02 -18.26 -13.38
N ARG A 11 19.26 -19.19 -13.96
CA ARG A 11 18.01 -19.70 -13.38
C ARG A 11 18.09 -21.22 -13.28
N LEU A 12 18.03 -21.73 -12.06
CA LEU A 12 17.96 -23.17 -11.82
C LEU A 12 16.62 -23.72 -12.31
N ARG A 13 16.63 -24.91 -12.90
CA ARG A 13 15.43 -25.57 -13.42
C ARG A 13 14.53 -26.09 -12.30
N THR A 14 15.14 -26.54 -11.20
CA THR A 14 14.48 -27.09 -10.01
C THR A 14 15.27 -26.72 -8.75
N ALA A 15 14.60 -26.75 -7.58
CA ALA A 15 15.25 -26.56 -6.29
C ALA A 15 16.12 -27.79 -5.93
N ASN A 16 17.19 -27.58 -5.15
CA ASN A 16 18.07 -28.63 -4.62
C ASN A 16 18.76 -29.52 -5.68
N ILE A 17 19.05 -28.98 -6.86
CA ILE A 17 19.75 -29.70 -7.93
C ILE A 17 21.25 -29.90 -7.61
N SER A 18 21.86 -30.96 -8.15
CA SER A 18 23.27 -31.28 -7.95
C SER A 18 24.18 -30.22 -8.59
N TRP A 19 25.40 -30.07 -8.06
CA TRP A 19 26.35 -29.06 -8.56
C TRP A 19 26.72 -29.20 -10.06
N PRO A 20 27.00 -30.42 -10.59
CA PRO A 20 27.29 -30.59 -12.02
C PRO A 20 26.19 -30.03 -12.92
N GLU A 21 24.93 -30.30 -12.58
CA GLU A 21 23.76 -29.83 -13.33
C GLU A 21 23.50 -28.34 -13.10
N ALA A 22 23.70 -27.84 -11.88
CA ALA A 22 23.58 -26.42 -11.57
C ALA A 22 24.55 -25.57 -12.40
N LYS A 23 25.81 -26.02 -12.52
CA LYS A 23 26.88 -25.31 -13.24
C LYS A 23 26.53 -25.05 -14.70
N GLU A 24 25.82 -25.97 -15.35
CA GLU A 24 25.39 -25.79 -16.75
C GLU A 24 24.38 -24.65 -16.93
N SER A 25 23.63 -24.32 -15.87
CA SER A 25 22.61 -23.27 -15.87
C SER A 25 23.08 -21.92 -15.33
N LEU A 26 24.35 -21.84 -14.89
CA LEU A 26 24.93 -20.67 -14.22
C LEU A 26 26.11 -20.13 -15.02
N THR A 27 26.04 -18.84 -15.38
CA THR A 27 27.13 -18.11 -16.03
C THR A 27 27.93 -17.37 -14.98
N ARG A 28 29.27 -17.51 -15.06
CA ARG A 28 30.21 -16.82 -14.18
C ARG A 28 30.99 -15.77 -14.94
N THR A 29 31.04 -14.57 -14.41
CA THR A 29 31.76 -13.44 -15.03
C THR A 29 32.46 -12.63 -13.96
N ASN A 30 33.70 -12.21 -14.20
CA ASN A 30 34.34 -11.22 -13.34
C ASN A 30 33.56 -9.91 -13.41
N GLY A 31 33.26 -9.31 -12.26
CA GLY A 31 32.54 -8.06 -12.19
C GLY A 31 32.79 -7.31 -10.90
N LYS A 32 32.27 -6.09 -10.84
CA LYS A 32 32.42 -5.23 -9.68
C LYS A 32 31.24 -5.35 -8.73
N VAL A 33 31.51 -5.63 -7.46
CA VAL A 33 30.50 -5.59 -6.40
C VAL A 33 30.23 -4.14 -6.04
N ARG A 34 28.97 -3.71 -6.11
CA ARG A 34 28.58 -2.36 -5.74
C ARG A 34 28.13 -2.33 -4.29
N HIS A 35 28.71 -1.41 -3.52
CA HIS A 35 28.32 -1.19 -2.13
C HIS A 35 26.96 -0.50 -2.03
N ILE A 36 26.26 -0.74 -0.93
CA ILE A 36 25.05 0.00 -0.56
C ILE A 36 25.39 1.50 -0.53
N GLY A 37 24.68 2.31 -1.32
CA GLY A 37 24.94 3.75 -1.50
C GLY A 37 25.73 4.12 -2.76
N GLN A 38 26.38 3.18 -3.46
CA GLN A 38 27.04 3.44 -4.75
C GLN A 38 26.09 3.36 -5.96
N LEU A 39 24.90 2.77 -5.76
CA LEU A 39 23.82 2.81 -6.74
C LEU A 39 22.93 4.01 -6.46
N THR A 40 22.83 4.94 -7.43
CA THR A 40 21.89 6.06 -7.35
C THR A 40 20.43 5.59 -7.33
N LYS A 41 20.13 4.43 -7.92
CA LYS A 41 18.80 3.78 -7.91
C LYS A 41 18.91 2.25 -7.94
N SER A 42 17.92 1.57 -7.34
CA SER A 42 17.78 0.12 -7.41
C SER A 42 17.58 -0.35 -8.87
N PRO A 43 18.12 -1.53 -9.27
CA PRO A 43 17.83 -2.15 -10.58
C PRO A 43 16.32 -2.36 -10.83
N TYR A 44 15.53 -2.48 -9.77
CA TYR A 44 14.07 -2.60 -9.85
C TYR A 44 13.35 -1.24 -9.97
N ALA A 45 14.05 -0.11 -9.88
CA ALA A 45 13.44 1.22 -9.91
C ALA A 45 12.53 1.46 -11.13
N PRO A 46 12.85 1.00 -12.35
CA PRO A 46 11.94 1.15 -13.50
C PRO A 46 10.65 0.33 -13.40
N ALA A 47 10.64 -0.74 -12.60
CA ALA A 47 9.46 -1.58 -12.40
C ALA A 47 8.39 -0.93 -11.51
N PHE A 48 8.74 0.13 -10.78
CA PHE A 48 7.83 0.88 -9.92
C PHE A 48 7.58 2.26 -10.52
N THR A 49 6.47 2.44 -11.20
CA THR A 49 6.06 3.73 -11.82
C THR A 49 5.18 4.55 -10.89
N GLN A 50 4.26 3.88 -10.22
CA GLN A 50 3.60 4.28 -8.99
C GLN A 50 3.48 3.01 -8.14
N GLY A 51 3.83 3.07 -6.85
CA GLY A 51 3.53 1.96 -5.94
C GLY A 51 2.01 1.77 -5.77
N ALA A 52 1.59 0.99 -4.79
CA ALA A 52 0.19 0.95 -4.37
C ALA A 52 -0.20 2.29 -3.71
N THR A 53 -0.50 3.32 -4.52
CA THR A 53 -0.86 4.65 -4.02
C THR A 53 -2.35 4.77 -3.79
N VAL A 54 -2.75 4.81 -2.52
CA VAL A 54 -4.12 5.13 -2.12
C VAL A 54 -4.21 6.64 -1.85
N LEU A 55 -4.76 7.37 -2.82
CA LEU A 55 -4.84 8.84 -2.81
C LEU A 55 -6.29 9.30 -3.05
N PRO A 56 -6.74 10.37 -2.37
CA PRO A 56 -6.01 11.17 -1.40
C PRO A 56 -6.08 10.52 -0.01
N ARG A 57 -5.02 10.67 0.78
CA ARG A 57 -4.90 10.02 2.11
C ARG A 57 -6.14 10.26 3.00
N VAL A 58 -6.64 11.49 3.03
CA VAL A 58 -7.81 11.90 3.82
C VAL A 58 -9.08 11.10 3.53
N ALA A 59 -9.24 10.58 2.31
CA ALA A 59 -10.44 9.85 1.90
C ALA A 59 -10.40 8.35 2.21
N PHE A 60 -9.20 7.78 2.32
CA PHE A 60 -9.03 6.33 2.39
C PHE A 60 -8.34 5.85 3.65
N VAL A 61 -7.27 6.53 4.07
CA VAL A 61 -6.43 6.08 5.19
C VAL A 61 -7.03 6.59 6.49
N VAL A 62 -7.19 5.68 7.45
CA VAL A 62 -7.96 5.93 8.66
C VAL A 62 -7.26 5.47 9.94
N GLU A 63 -7.70 6.04 11.04
CA GLU A 63 -7.40 5.60 12.40
C GLU A 63 -8.68 5.12 13.08
N LYS A 64 -8.55 4.12 13.95
CA LYS A 64 -9.67 3.67 14.80
C LYS A 64 -9.99 4.76 15.81
N GLN A 65 -11.27 5.06 15.98
CA GLN A 65 -11.76 5.89 17.08
C GLN A 65 -12.16 5.03 18.27
N ALA A 66 -12.03 5.58 19.47
CA ALA A 66 -12.57 4.95 20.66
C ALA A 66 -14.09 4.78 20.52
N ALA A 67 -14.62 3.65 20.99
CA ALA A 67 -16.07 3.44 21.02
C ALA A 67 -16.72 4.48 21.95
N SER A 68 -17.88 5.00 21.58
CA SER A 68 -18.67 5.86 22.45
C SER A 68 -19.26 5.05 23.62
N ALA A 69 -19.77 5.74 24.65
CA ALA A 69 -20.37 5.10 25.83
C ALA A 69 -21.54 4.14 25.50
N LEU A 70 -22.18 4.31 24.34
CA LEU A 70 -23.26 3.45 23.84
C LEU A 70 -22.76 2.21 23.08
N GLY A 71 -21.45 2.06 22.90
CA GLY A 71 -20.84 0.98 22.14
C GLY A 71 -21.10 1.09 20.64
N LEU A 72 -20.54 0.13 19.89
CA LEU A 72 -20.77 -0.01 18.46
C LEU A 72 -21.40 -1.38 18.17
N PRO A 73 -22.29 -1.48 17.16
CA PRO A 73 -22.80 -2.77 16.72
C PRO A 73 -21.66 -3.73 16.36
N GLN A 74 -21.87 -5.03 16.58
CA GLN A 74 -20.90 -6.04 16.20
C GLN A 74 -20.56 -5.95 14.70
N GLY A 75 -19.28 -6.14 14.38
CA GLY A 75 -18.80 -6.07 13.00
C GLY A 75 -18.65 -4.66 12.44
N ARG A 76 -18.83 -3.61 13.26
CA ARG A 76 -18.59 -2.21 12.88
C ARG A 76 -17.46 -1.58 13.66
N ILE A 77 -16.86 -0.56 13.07
CA ILE A 77 -15.74 0.19 13.65
C ILE A 77 -15.88 1.68 13.35
N ALA A 78 -15.73 2.51 14.39
CA ALA A 78 -15.64 3.95 14.25
C ALA A 78 -14.24 4.31 13.74
N VAL A 79 -14.19 5.12 12.70
CA VAL A 79 -12.97 5.53 12.02
C VAL A 79 -12.97 7.01 11.72
N ARG A 80 -11.77 7.60 11.71
CA ARG A 80 -11.52 8.96 11.25
C ARG A 80 -10.37 8.96 10.24
N SER A 81 -10.32 9.95 9.35
CA SER A 81 -9.18 10.17 8.48
C SER A 81 -7.87 10.22 9.27
N SER A 82 -6.85 9.49 8.83
CA SER A 82 -5.49 9.61 9.36
C SER A 82 -4.75 10.70 8.60
N ARG A 83 -4.39 11.77 9.31
CA ARG A 83 -3.77 12.94 8.70
C ARG A 83 -2.25 12.86 8.68
N SER A 84 -1.65 13.51 7.69
CA SER A 84 -0.19 13.60 7.55
C SER A 84 0.23 15.01 7.17
N VAL A 85 1.35 15.46 7.74
CA VAL A 85 1.92 16.78 7.46
C VAL A 85 2.38 16.90 6.00
N GLN A 86 2.65 15.75 5.36
CA GLN A 86 3.09 15.58 3.98
C GLN A 86 1.91 15.60 2.98
N GLU A 87 0.67 15.76 3.42
CA GLU A 87 -0.46 15.97 2.52
C GLU A 87 -0.26 17.23 1.67
N LYS A 88 -0.62 17.14 0.39
CA LYS A 88 -0.56 18.28 -0.53
C LYS A 88 -1.86 19.08 -0.47
N LYS A 89 -1.81 20.38 -0.78
CA LYS A 89 -3.02 21.15 -1.06
C LYS A 89 -3.70 20.57 -2.32
N PRO A 90 -5.04 20.52 -2.39
CA PRO A 90 -6.01 21.04 -1.41
C PRO A 90 -6.30 20.09 -0.22
N TRP A 91 -5.91 18.82 -0.31
CA TRP A 91 -6.26 17.79 0.68
C TRP A 91 -5.86 18.15 2.11
N LYS A 92 -4.70 18.79 2.30
CA LYS A 92 -4.18 19.21 3.60
C LYS A 92 -5.09 20.17 4.37
N SER A 93 -5.88 21.00 3.68
CA SER A 93 -6.76 22.00 4.30
C SER A 93 -8.19 21.51 4.54
N LEU A 94 -8.52 20.30 4.09
CA LEU A 94 -9.86 19.74 4.28
C LEU A 94 -10.05 19.22 5.70
N PRO A 95 -11.29 19.24 6.23
CA PRO A 95 -11.61 18.59 7.50
C PRO A 95 -11.47 17.07 7.40
N ASP A 96 -11.38 16.42 8.55
CA ASP A 96 -11.35 14.96 8.63
C ASP A 96 -12.72 14.38 8.27
N ILE A 97 -12.72 13.23 7.58
CA ILE A 97 -13.90 12.39 7.43
C ILE A 97 -14.00 11.51 8.66
N THR A 98 -15.18 11.46 9.27
CA THR A 98 -15.49 10.55 10.38
C THR A 98 -16.70 9.71 10.02
N GLY A 99 -16.75 8.49 10.56
CA GLY A 99 -17.86 7.59 10.29
C GLY A 99 -17.71 6.24 10.97
N VAL A 100 -18.78 5.46 10.93
CA VAL A 100 -18.79 4.07 11.37
C VAL A 100 -18.93 3.21 10.13
N VAL A 101 -17.94 2.34 9.89
CA VAL A 101 -17.92 1.46 8.73
C VAL A 101 -17.95 0.00 9.18
N GLU A 102 -18.40 -0.88 8.30
CA GLU A 102 -18.28 -2.31 8.50
C GLU A 102 -16.79 -2.69 8.55
N SER A 103 -16.40 -3.41 9.60
CA SER A 103 -15.02 -3.80 9.89
C SER A 103 -14.37 -4.62 8.76
N GLU A 104 -15.19 -5.30 7.96
CA GLU A 104 -14.71 -6.04 6.79
C GLU A 104 -14.10 -5.15 5.71
N PHE A 105 -14.39 -3.84 5.67
CA PHE A 105 -13.83 -2.91 4.68
C PHE A 105 -12.62 -2.13 5.20
N VAL A 106 -12.28 -2.30 6.47
CA VAL A 106 -11.07 -1.73 7.07
C VAL A 106 -9.93 -2.72 6.93
N ARG A 107 -8.94 -2.39 6.11
CA ARG A 107 -7.83 -3.27 5.73
C ARG A 107 -6.47 -2.69 6.17
N PRO A 108 -5.51 -3.55 6.54
CA PRO A 108 -4.11 -3.14 6.65
C PRO A 108 -3.60 -2.57 5.33
N TYR A 109 -2.96 -1.42 5.40
CA TYR A 109 -2.35 -0.71 4.28
C TYR A 109 -0.88 -0.45 4.61
N PHE A 110 0.00 -1.02 3.79
CA PHE A 110 1.44 -0.87 3.92
C PHE A 110 1.95 0.11 2.87
N THR A 111 2.73 1.09 3.30
CA THR A 111 3.50 1.96 2.41
C THR A 111 5.00 1.69 2.59
N GLY A 112 5.83 2.37 1.81
CA GLY A 112 7.29 2.33 2.00
C GLY A 112 7.73 2.71 3.42
N ASP A 113 6.93 3.51 4.14
CA ASP A 113 7.23 3.94 5.51
C ASP A 113 7.14 2.77 6.53
N ASN A 114 6.42 1.70 6.17
CA ASN A 114 6.25 0.50 6.98
C ASN A 114 7.22 -0.63 6.60
N VAL A 115 8.11 -0.42 5.62
CA VAL A 115 9.04 -1.44 5.14
C VAL A 115 10.46 -1.12 5.61
N TYR A 116 11.02 -2.00 6.43
CA TYR A 116 12.38 -1.89 6.94
C TYR A 116 13.25 -3.04 6.41
N PRO A 117 14.59 -2.96 6.51
CA PRO A 117 15.44 -4.09 6.20
C PRO A 117 15.02 -5.33 7.00
N PHE A 118 14.68 -6.41 6.29
CA PHE A 118 14.33 -7.72 6.84
C PHE A 118 13.07 -7.78 7.72
N ARG A 119 12.27 -6.70 7.83
CA ARG A 119 11.02 -6.70 8.60
C ARG A 119 10.02 -5.64 8.14
N THR A 120 8.76 -5.79 8.51
CA THR A 120 7.72 -4.76 8.36
C THR A 120 7.33 -4.16 9.71
N GLY A 121 7.00 -2.88 9.72
CA GLY A 121 6.36 -2.21 10.84
C GLY A 121 4.86 -2.46 10.92
N ASP A 122 4.20 -1.79 11.86
CA ASP A 122 2.75 -1.83 11.98
C ASP A 122 2.10 -1.19 10.76
N PRO A 123 1.05 -1.81 10.18
CA PRO A 123 0.35 -1.25 9.05
C PRO A 123 -0.51 -0.06 9.44
N MET A 124 -0.72 0.82 8.48
CA MET A 124 -1.84 1.76 8.52
C MET A 124 -3.16 1.04 8.28
N LEU A 125 -4.29 1.71 8.51
CA LEU A 125 -5.60 1.19 8.12
C LEU A 125 -6.16 2.01 6.96
N ALA A 126 -6.87 1.35 6.06
CA ALA A 126 -7.59 2.01 4.98
C ALA A 126 -9.01 1.43 4.83
N VAL A 127 -9.96 2.30 4.49
CA VAL A 127 -11.31 1.91 4.06
C VAL A 127 -11.27 1.67 2.56
N ILE A 128 -11.53 0.43 2.14
CA ILE A 128 -11.47 0.02 0.73
C ILE A 128 -12.73 -0.80 0.40
N PRO A 129 -13.44 -0.51 -0.70
CA PRO A 129 -14.61 -1.27 -1.14
C PRO A 129 -14.16 -2.60 -1.79
N CYS A 130 -13.61 -3.48 -0.97
CA CYS A 130 -13.07 -4.77 -1.37
C CYS A 130 -13.47 -5.85 -0.37
N GLY A 131 -14.35 -6.73 -0.81
CA GLY A 131 -14.78 -7.90 -0.06
C GLY A 131 -13.82 -9.08 -0.24
N VAL A 132 -14.19 -10.23 0.31
CA VAL A 132 -13.40 -11.48 0.22
C VAL A 132 -13.17 -11.92 -1.23
N ARG A 133 -14.12 -11.63 -2.12
CA ARG A 133 -14.08 -12.00 -3.55
C ARG A 133 -13.47 -10.91 -4.43
N GLY A 134 -12.84 -9.89 -3.84
CA GLY A 134 -12.22 -8.78 -4.55
C GLY A 134 -13.05 -7.49 -4.51
N LYS A 135 -12.76 -6.60 -5.46
CA LYS A 135 -13.36 -5.26 -5.55
C LYS A 135 -14.90 -5.35 -5.61
N LEU A 136 -15.57 -4.48 -4.86
CA LEU A 136 -17.01 -4.31 -4.93
C LEU A 136 -17.41 -3.35 -6.04
N GLU A 137 -18.51 -3.68 -6.71
CA GLU A 137 -19.22 -2.79 -7.63
C GLU A 137 -20.18 -1.90 -6.83
N GLN A 138 -20.62 -0.79 -7.44
CA GLN A 138 -21.44 0.22 -6.77
C GLN A 138 -22.69 -0.37 -6.11
N GLY A 139 -23.46 -1.20 -6.84
CA GLY A 139 -24.68 -1.79 -6.29
C GLY A 139 -24.44 -2.71 -5.08
N LYS A 140 -23.23 -3.25 -4.92
CA LYS A 140 -22.85 -4.00 -3.71
C LYS A 140 -22.42 -3.08 -2.57
N ILE A 141 -21.77 -1.96 -2.88
CA ILE A 141 -21.42 -0.94 -1.88
C ILE A 141 -22.69 -0.41 -1.22
N ASP A 142 -23.77 -0.21 -1.99
CA ASP A 142 -25.04 0.31 -1.50
C ASP A 142 -25.73 -0.63 -0.48
N LEU A 143 -25.37 -1.92 -0.46
CA LEU A 143 -25.84 -2.89 0.54
C LEU A 143 -25.13 -2.75 1.90
N HIS A 144 -24.08 -1.93 1.98
CA HIS A 144 -23.29 -1.70 3.18
C HIS A 144 -23.38 -0.22 3.59
N PRO A 145 -24.34 0.16 4.44
CA PRO A 145 -24.62 1.57 4.72
C PRO A 145 -23.43 2.36 5.26
N GLY A 146 -22.58 1.76 6.09
CA GLY A 146 -21.40 2.42 6.64
C GLY A 146 -20.37 2.73 5.55
N LEU A 147 -20.03 1.73 4.74
CA LEU A 147 -19.17 1.89 3.58
C LEU A 147 -19.74 2.89 2.58
N GLN A 148 -21.02 2.78 2.22
CA GLN A 148 -21.70 3.67 1.28
C GLN A 148 -21.59 5.12 1.73
N GLN A 149 -21.91 5.41 3.01
CA GLN A 149 -21.86 6.76 3.53
C GLN A 149 -20.43 7.32 3.54
N TRP A 150 -19.44 6.50 3.90
CA TRP A 150 -18.03 6.88 3.82
C TRP A 150 -17.63 7.20 2.38
N TRP A 151 -18.00 6.34 1.44
CA TRP A 151 -17.64 6.45 0.03
C TRP A 151 -18.26 7.66 -0.65
N SER A 152 -19.53 7.95 -0.38
CA SER A 152 -20.18 9.15 -0.90
C SER A 152 -19.50 10.44 -0.43
N ARG A 153 -19.10 10.53 0.85
CA ARG A 153 -18.34 11.69 1.37
C ARG A 153 -16.97 11.80 0.73
N ALA A 154 -16.27 10.67 0.60
CA ALA A 154 -14.96 10.61 -0.05
C ALA A 154 -15.04 11.06 -1.51
N GLU A 155 -16.07 10.62 -2.23
CA GLU A 155 -16.31 10.96 -3.64
C GLU A 155 -16.72 12.44 -3.81
N GLU A 156 -17.56 12.98 -2.92
CA GLU A 156 -17.88 14.41 -2.89
C GLU A 156 -16.62 15.27 -2.69
N ILE A 157 -15.82 14.95 -1.66
CA ILE A 157 -14.55 15.62 -1.39
C ILE A 157 -13.62 15.54 -2.60
N TRP A 158 -13.50 14.36 -3.20
CA TRP A 158 -12.68 14.14 -4.39
C TRP A 158 -13.15 14.99 -5.55
N ASN A 159 -14.45 14.96 -5.88
CA ASN A 159 -14.99 15.65 -7.04
C ASN A 159 -14.85 17.17 -6.93
N VAL A 160 -14.98 17.73 -5.74
CA VAL A 160 -14.82 19.17 -5.48
C VAL A 160 -13.35 19.60 -5.56
N ASN A 161 -12.41 18.77 -5.11
CA ASN A 161 -11.02 19.17 -4.87
C ASN A 161 -10.00 18.58 -5.86
N ARG A 162 -10.39 17.62 -6.68
CA ARG A 162 -9.52 17.07 -7.72
C ARG A 162 -9.13 18.17 -8.69
N SER A 163 -7.86 18.16 -9.11
CA SER A 163 -7.42 19.04 -10.19
C SER A 163 -8.13 18.64 -11.48
N ASN A 164 -8.99 19.52 -12.01
CA ASN A 164 -9.77 19.29 -13.24
C ASN A 164 -8.94 19.09 -14.51
N GLY A 165 -7.60 19.14 -14.46
CA GLY A 165 -6.73 18.94 -15.60
C GLY A 165 -5.48 18.16 -15.23
N ARG A 166 -5.49 16.86 -15.52
CA ARG A 166 -4.34 16.01 -15.88
C ARG A 166 -4.81 14.54 -15.94
N MET A 167 -5.21 14.12 -17.13
CA MET A 167 -4.89 12.76 -17.60
C MET A 167 -3.37 12.66 -17.75
#